data_AF-A0A4Q9GAG2-F1
#
_entry.id   AF-A0A4Q9GAG2-F1
#
_cell.length_a   1.000
_cell.length_b   1.000
_cell.length_c   1.000
_cell.angle_alpha   90.00
_cell.angle_beta   90.00
_cell.angle_gamma   90.00
#
_symmetry.space_group_name_H-M   'P 1'
#
loop_
_entity.id
_entity.type
_entity.pdbx_description
1 polymer ?
#
loop_
_entity_poly.entity_id
_entity_poly.type
_entity_poly.pdbx_seq_one_letter_code
_entity_poly.pdbx_strand_id
1 'polypeptide(L)'
;MKPGPILILCLLVPPGCQSEGDDYPRLLPTDVILAEPVLPDHAPAATAPGAVRADTAARADALRQRADALRGPVIEPETLARMQ
;
A
#
# COMPACT_ATOMS: atom_id res chain seq x y z
N MET A 1 -34.96 -24.95 52.54
CA MET A 1 -34.50 -23.87 51.65
C MET A 1 -33.96 -24.51 50.38
N LYS A 2 -34.59 -24.26 49.24
CA LYS A 2 -34.28 -24.88 47.94
C LYS A 2 -33.05 -24.18 47.32
N PRO A 3 -31.96 -24.87 46.95
CA PRO A 3 -30.91 -24.23 46.16
C PRO A 3 -31.46 -23.94 44.76
N GLY A 4 -31.55 -22.66 44.44
CA GLY A 4 -31.99 -22.17 43.13
C GLY A 4 -30.96 -22.50 42.05
N PRO A 5 -31.39 -22.69 40.79
CA PRO A 5 -30.51 -23.06 39.69
C PRO A 5 -29.76 -21.82 39.20
N ILE A 6 -28.68 -21.47 39.90
CA ILE A 6 -27.69 -20.46 39.46
C ILE A 6 -26.44 -21.20 39.03
N LEU A 7 -26.52 -21.96 37.93
CA LEU A 7 -25.35 -22.62 37.34
C LEU A 7 -25.52 -22.82 35.84
N ILE A 8 -26.06 -21.81 35.14
CA ILE A 8 -26.13 -21.80 33.68
C ILE A 8 -25.92 -20.37 33.18
N LEU A 9 -24.70 -19.82 33.31
CA LEU A 9 -24.36 -18.58 32.58
C LEU A 9 -22.85 -18.30 32.42
N CYS A 10 -22.04 -19.30 32.06
CA CYS A 10 -20.62 -19.04 31.75
C CYS A 10 -20.08 -19.76 30.49
N LEU A 11 -20.94 -20.30 29.62
CA LEU A 11 -20.51 -21.01 28.41
C LEU A 11 -20.88 -20.31 27.10
N LEU A 12 -21.09 -18.98 27.11
CA LEU A 12 -21.08 -18.20 25.86
C LEU A 12 -19.62 -17.98 25.42
N VAL A 13 -19.01 -19.04 24.88
CA VAL A 13 -17.86 -18.89 23.98
C VAL A 13 -18.40 -18.14 22.74
N PRO A 14 -17.87 -16.96 22.39
CA PRO A 14 -18.29 -16.29 21.16
C PRO A 14 -18.04 -17.24 19.98
N PRO A 15 -18.97 -17.34 19.01
CA PRO A 15 -18.86 -18.27 17.88
C PRO A 15 -17.76 -17.88 16.86
N GLY A 16 -16.76 -17.10 17.27
CA GLY A 16 -15.62 -16.67 16.46
C GLY A 16 -14.29 -17.34 16.82
N CYS A 17 -14.18 -18.02 17.97
CA CYS A 17 -12.95 -18.77 18.30
C CYS A 17 -12.98 -20.25 17.85
N GLN A 18 -14.05 -20.66 17.17
CA GLN A 18 -14.20 -22.01 16.60
C GLN A 18 -14.12 -21.99 15.07
N SER A 19 -13.52 -20.96 14.47
CA SER A 19 -13.20 -20.98 13.04
C SER A 19 -12.04 -21.95 12.83
N GLU A 20 -12.39 -23.21 12.61
CA GLU A 20 -11.57 -24.22 12.00
C GLU A 20 -11.18 -23.73 10.59
N GLY A 21 -10.14 -22.90 10.51
CA GLY A 21 -9.37 -22.57 9.29
C GLY A 21 -10.08 -21.91 8.09
N ASP A 22 -11.41 -21.80 8.07
CA ASP A 22 -12.16 -21.43 6.86
C ASP A 22 -12.23 -19.91 6.58
N ASP A 23 -11.98 -19.07 7.59
CA ASP A 23 -11.94 -17.59 7.43
C ASP A 23 -10.60 -17.07 6.90
N TYR A 24 -9.55 -17.89 6.85
CA TYR A 24 -8.24 -17.48 6.33
C TYR A 24 -8.05 -18.00 4.91
N PRO A 25 -7.72 -17.14 3.93
CA PRO A 25 -7.49 -17.59 2.56
C PRO A 25 -6.35 -18.61 2.53
N ARG A 26 -6.52 -19.67 1.72
CA ARG A 26 -5.46 -20.68 1.56
C ARG A 26 -4.17 -20.00 1.10
N LEU A 27 -3.08 -20.26 1.82
CA LEU A 27 -1.76 -19.78 1.43
C LEU A 27 -1.40 -20.36 0.06
N LEU A 28 -0.83 -19.51 -0.79
CA LEU A 28 -0.25 -19.96 -2.04
C LEU A 28 0.95 -20.87 -1.75
N PRO A 29 1.17 -21.92 -2.55
CA PRO A 29 2.38 -22.72 -2.47
C PRO A 29 3.64 -21.85 -2.63
N THR A 30 4.69 -22.17 -1.87
CA THR A 30 5.95 -21.40 -1.87
C THR A 30 6.58 -21.34 -3.26
N ASP A 31 6.49 -22.41 -4.05
CA ASP A 31 6.98 -22.48 -5.43
C ASP A 31 6.24 -21.51 -6.36
N VAL A 32 4.95 -21.27 -6.12
CA VAL A 32 4.16 -20.27 -6.87
C VAL A 32 4.55 -18.86 -6.47
N ILE A 33 4.79 -18.62 -5.17
CA ILE A 33 5.20 -17.30 -4.66
C ILE A 33 6.60 -16.91 -5.17
N LEU A 34 7.51 -17.88 -5.26
CA LEU A 34 8.90 -17.67 -5.69
C LEU A 34 9.12 -17.83 -7.20
N ALA A 35 8.07 -18.12 -7.96
CA ALA A 35 8.16 -18.20 -9.41
C ALA A 35 8.51 -16.82 -10.01
N GLU A 36 9.41 -16.80 -10.99
CA GLU A 36 9.75 -15.57 -11.71
C GLU A 36 8.50 -15.06 -12.44
N PRO A 37 8.06 -13.81 -12.19
CA PRO A 37 6.89 -13.27 -12.85
C PRO A 37 7.14 -13.05 -14.34
N VAL A 38 6.17 -13.39 -15.17
CA VAL A 38 6.20 -13.03 -16.59
C VAL A 38 6.03 -11.52 -16.70
N LEU A 39 7.08 -10.85 -17.17
CA LEU A 39 7.02 -9.41 -17.41
C LEU A 39 6.19 -9.10 -18.65
N PRO A 40 5.39 -8.02 -18.64
CA PRO A 40 4.63 -7.60 -19.80
C PRO A 40 5.57 -7.06 -20.90
N ASP A 41 5.13 -7.11 -22.17
CA ASP A 41 5.95 -6.77 -23.35
C ASP A 41 6.57 -5.37 -23.31
N HIS A 42 5.92 -4.42 -22.63
CA HIS A 42 6.38 -3.04 -22.49
C HIS A 42 7.45 -2.85 -21.40
N ALA A 43 7.68 -3.87 -20.58
CA ALA A 43 8.68 -3.87 -19.51
C ALA A 43 9.76 -4.92 -19.81
N PRO A 44 10.57 -4.73 -20.87
CA PRO A 44 11.66 -5.64 -21.15
C PRO A 44 12.61 -5.70 -19.96
N ALA A 45 13.13 -6.90 -19.67
CA ALA A 45 14.09 -7.10 -18.61
C ALA A 45 15.26 -6.11 -18.76
N ALA A 46 15.58 -5.39 -17.70
CA ALA A 46 16.66 -4.41 -17.71
C ALA A 46 18.01 -5.15 -17.81
N THR A 47 18.57 -5.20 -19.02
CA THR A 47 19.88 -5.81 -19.29
C THR A 47 21.04 -5.04 -18.66
N ALA A 48 20.83 -3.78 -18.27
CA ALA A 48 21.81 -2.94 -17.61
C ALA A 48 21.18 -2.13 -16.44
N PRO A 49 21.02 -2.72 -15.24
CA PRO A 49 20.38 -2.07 -14.10
C PRO A 49 21.05 -0.75 -13.68
N GLY A 50 22.37 -0.63 -13.86
CA GLY A 50 23.11 0.62 -13.58
C GLY A 50 22.69 1.77 -14.49
N ALA A 51 22.50 1.50 -15.79
CA ALA A 51 22.08 2.50 -16.77
C ALA A 51 20.65 2.99 -16.49
N VAL A 52 19.74 2.08 -16.13
CA VAL A 52 18.36 2.44 -15.76
C VAL A 52 18.35 3.36 -14.53
N ARG A 53 19.14 3.04 -13.50
CA ARG A 53 19.25 3.91 -12.31
C ARG A 53 19.82 5.30 -12.64
N ALA A 54 20.87 5.35 -13.47
CA ALA A 54 21.48 6.61 -13.87
C ALA A 54 20.50 7.49 -14.68
N ASP A 55 19.78 6.93 -15.66
CA ASP A 55 18.77 7.66 -16.43
C ASP A 55 17.61 8.14 -15.55
N THR A 56 17.16 7.28 -14.62
CA THR A 56 16.09 7.63 -13.68
C THR A 56 16.50 8.79 -12.76
N ALA A 57 17.73 8.76 -12.24
CA ALA A 57 18.29 9.84 -11.42
C ALA A 57 18.38 11.15 -12.20
N ALA A 58 18.92 11.11 -13.43
CA ALA A 58 19.03 12.28 -14.29
C ALA A 58 17.65 12.91 -14.59
N ARG A 59 16.63 12.08 -14.86
CA ARG A 59 15.26 12.54 -15.07
C ARG A 59 14.66 13.18 -13.81
N ALA A 60 14.90 12.59 -12.64
CA ALA A 60 14.44 13.13 -11.37
C ALA A 60 15.07 14.51 -11.10
N ASP A 61 16.36 14.67 -11.37
CA ASP A 61 17.05 15.95 -11.18
C ASP A 61 16.54 17.02 -12.14
N ALA A 62 16.35 16.68 -13.41
CA ALA A 62 15.73 17.59 -14.39
C ALA A 62 14.32 18.01 -13.97
N LEU A 63 13.52 17.08 -13.42
CA LEU A 63 12.18 17.39 -12.92
C LEU A 63 12.22 18.34 -11.73
N ARG A 64 13.13 18.14 -10.78
CA ARG A 64 13.32 19.03 -9.62
C ARG A 64 13.70 20.43 -10.06
N GLN A 65 14.66 20.57 -10.97
CA GLN A 65 15.07 21.87 -11.51
C GLN A 65 13.90 22.62 -12.15
N ARG A 66 13.07 21.93 -12.93
CA ARG A 66 11.85 22.53 -13.50
C ARG A 66 10.85 22.95 -12.43
N ALA A 67 10.64 22.11 -11.41
CA ALA A 67 9.72 22.42 -10.32
C ALA A 67 10.19 23.65 -9.53
N ASP A 68 11.49 23.76 -9.26
CA ASP A 68 12.07 24.91 -8.59
C ASP A 68 11.99 26.18 -9.44
N ALA A 69 12.15 26.08 -10.76
CA ALA A 69 11.94 27.21 -11.68
C ALA A 69 10.49 27.71 -11.72
N LEU A 70 9.52 26.82 -11.48
CA LEU A 70 8.09 27.14 -11.41
C LEU A 70 7.65 27.58 -10.01
N ARG A 71 8.57 27.63 -9.04
CA ARG A 71 8.26 27.92 -7.65
C ARG A 71 8.11 29.43 -7.48
N GLY A 72 6.86 29.86 -7.44
CA GLY A 72 6.48 31.25 -7.22
C GLY A 72 5.02 31.38 -6.79
N PRO A 73 4.55 32.59 -6.48
CA PRO A 73 3.15 32.85 -6.19
C PRO A 73 2.28 32.39 -7.37
N VAL A 74 1.26 31.57 -7.10
CA VAL A 74 0.28 31.16 -8.12
C VAL A 74 -0.73 32.29 -8.38
N ILE A 75 -0.92 33.17 -7.39
CA ILE A 75 -1.81 34.32 -7.45
C ILE A 75 -0.96 35.58 -7.43
N GLU A 76 -1.21 36.47 -8.39
CA GLU A 76 -0.55 37.77 -8.43
C GLU A 76 -0.84 38.58 -7.15
N PRO A 77 0.14 39.30 -6.58
CA PRO A 77 0.02 39.95 -5.27
C PRO A 77 -1.19 40.92 -5.18
N GLU A 78 -1.47 41.67 -6.25
CA GLU A 78 -2.61 42.60 -6.30
C GLU A 78 -3.96 41.89 -6.39
N THR A 79 -3.99 40.66 -6.90
CA THR A 79 -5.21 39.84 -6.90
C THR A 79 -5.43 39.26 -5.51
N LEU A 80 -4.38 38.78 -4.85
CA LEU A 80 -4.44 38.31 -3.46
C LEU A 80 -4.95 39.41 -2.52
N ALA A 81 -4.43 40.64 -2.67
CA ALA A 81 -4.81 41.79 -1.84
C ALA A 81 -6.29 42.22 -1.99
N ARG A 82 -6.93 41.91 -3.11
CA ARG A 82 -8.37 42.19 -3.34
C ARG A 82 -9.30 41.14 -2.73
N MET A 83 -8.79 39.95 -2.42
CA MET A 83 -9.58 38.85 -1.86
C MET A 83 -9.60 38.83 -0.32
N GLN A 84 -8.68 39.55 0.32
CA GLN A 84 -8.56 39.70 1.78
C GLN A 84 -9.40 40.88 2.29
#